data_AF-A0A8S3JX29-F1
#
_entry.id   AF-A0A8S3JX29-F1
#
_cell.length_a   1.000
_cell.length_b   1.000
_cell.length_c   1.000
_cell.angle_alpha   90.00
_cell.angle_beta   90.00
_cell.angle_gamma   90.00
#
_symmetry.space_group_name_H-M   'P 1'
#
loop_
_entity.id
_entity.type
_entity.pdbx_description
1 polymer ?
#
loop_
_entity_poly.entity_id
_entity_poly.type
_entity_poly.pdbx_seq_one_letter_code
_entity_poly.pdbx_strand_id
1 'polypeptide(L)'
;MGKNLIETSTQGLGRADAYLYQNGKKEQVTLFLFDHVLIICRKDRRNCLIYFGRADLDNSEFEDLIDGKVSRLDEENIVHLLFAWRLFDSVQN
;
A
#
# COMPACT_ATOMS: atom_id res chain seq x y z
N MET A 1 -4.56 1.23 -19.27
CA MET A 1 -3.40 2.14 -19.05
C MET A 1 -3.81 3.13 -17.98
N GLY A 2 -2.99 3.31 -16.94
CA GLY A 2 -3.29 4.29 -15.87
C GLY A 2 -2.92 5.71 -16.30
N LYS A 3 -3.59 6.72 -15.71
CA LYS A 3 -3.27 8.15 -15.91
C LYS A 3 -1.85 8.46 -15.47
N ASN A 4 -1.19 9.41 -16.12
CA ASN A 4 0.15 9.84 -15.71
C ASN A 4 0.09 10.46 -14.31
N LEU A 5 1.18 10.32 -13.55
CA LEU A 5 1.24 10.85 -12.19
C LEU A 5 1.00 12.36 -12.15
N ILE A 6 1.54 13.10 -13.12
CA ILE A 6 1.41 14.56 -13.19
C ILE A 6 -0.03 15.01 -13.47
N GLU A 7 -0.87 14.12 -14.01
CA GLU A 7 -2.28 14.41 -14.31
C GLU A 7 -3.15 14.29 -13.06
N THR A 8 -2.67 13.59 -12.03
CA THR A 8 -3.42 13.33 -10.79
C THR A 8 -2.80 13.99 -9.57
N SER A 9 -1.49 14.25 -9.58
CA SER A 9 -0.74 14.68 -8.41
C SER A 9 0.20 15.83 -8.74
N THR A 10 0.30 16.79 -7.81
CA THR A 10 1.10 18.00 -8.00
C THR A 10 2.41 17.97 -7.21
N GLN A 11 2.48 17.17 -6.14
CA GLN A 11 3.63 17.13 -5.25
C GLN A 11 3.85 15.75 -4.63
N GLY A 12 5.13 15.41 -4.41
CA GLY A 12 5.54 14.26 -3.61
C GLY A 12 5.67 14.65 -2.14
N LEU A 13 5.02 13.90 -1.26
CA LEU A 13 4.96 14.15 0.18
C LEU A 13 5.96 13.29 0.97
N GLY A 14 6.25 12.08 0.49
CA GLY A 14 7.15 11.19 1.21
C GLY A 14 7.45 9.88 0.51
N ARG A 15 8.42 9.17 1.09
CA ARG A 15 8.85 7.84 0.64
C ARG A 15 9.18 6.98 1.85
N ALA A 16 8.75 5.72 1.83
CA ALA A 16 9.07 4.75 2.87
C ALA A 16 9.29 3.36 2.26
N ASP A 17 10.16 2.56 2.89
CA ASP A 17 10.19 1.12 2.66
C ASP A 17 9.24 0.46 3.66
N ALA A 18 8.41 -0.47 3.20
CA ALA A 18 7.36 -1.10 3.99
C ALA A 18 7.20 -2.58 3.62
N TYR A 19 6.38 -3.29 4.41
CA TYR A 19 5.87 -4.60 4.02
C TYR A 19 4.40 -4.47 3.63
N LEU A 20 4.06 -4.92 2.44
CA LEU A 20 2.68 -5.06 1.98
C LEU A 20 2.22 -6.50 2.26
N TYR A 21 1.08 -6.64 2.92
CA TYR A 21 0.39 -7.92 3.04
C TYR A 21 -0.87 -7.88 2.19
N GLN A 22 -0.95 -8.74 1.18
CA GLN A 22 -2.11 -8.84 0.29
C GLN A 22 -2.26 -10.29 -0.18
N ASN A 23 -3.49 -10.82 -0.16
CA ASN A 23 -3.83 -12.17 -0.63
C ASN A 23 -2.91 -13.25 -0.05
N GLY A 24 -2.77 -13.31 1.28
CA GLY A 24 -1.94 -14.30 1.96
C GLY A 24 -0.43 -14.05 1.92
N LYS A 25 0.05 -13.06 1.15
CA LYS A 25 1.48 -12.88 0.87
C LYS A 25 2.03 -11.58 1.45
N LYS A 26 3.15 -11.72 2.19
CA LYS A 26 3.98 -10.59 2.65
C LYS A 26 5.09 -10.30 1.65
N GLU A 27 5.19 -9.05 1.21
CA GLU A 27 6.20 -8.60 0.27
C GLU A 27 6.84 -7.29 0.71
N GLN A 28 8.14 -7.12 0.43
CA GLN A 28 8.82 -5.85 0.67
C GLN A 28 8.55 -4.89 -0.48
N VAL A 29 8.09 -3.69 -0.16
CA VAL A 29 7.74 -2.65 -1.12
C VAL A 29 8.39 -1.32 -0.76
N THR A 30 8.52 -0.44 -1.75
CA THR A 30 8.81 0.97 -1.56
C THR A 30 7.55 1.76 -1.92
N LEU A 31 7.09 2.57 -0.99
CA LEU A 31 5.94 3.46 -1.12
C LEU A 31 6.39 4.86 -1.49
N PHE A 32 5.66 5.50 -2.39
CA PHE A 32 5.79 6.92 -2.72
C PHE A 32 4.43 7.59 -2.51
N LEU A 33 4.37 8.47 -1.52
CA LEU A 33 3.17 9.22 -1.18
C LEU A 33 3.16 10.53 -1.96
N PHE A 34 2.11 10.72 -2.77
CA PHE A 34 1.74 11.98 -3.38
C PHE A 34 0.44 12.48 -2.76
N ASP A 35 0.10 13.75 -3.01
CA ASP A 35 -1.13 14.40 -2.53
C ASP A 35 -2.42 13.61 -2.78
N HIS A 36 -2.59 13.00 -3.96
CA HIS A 36 -3.80 12.26 -4.34
C HIS A 36 -3.58 10.76 -4.58
N VAL A 37 -2.33 10.29 -4.56
CA VAL A 37 -1.99 8.93 -5.00
C VAL A 37 -0.88 8.35 -4.14
N LEU A 38 -1.05 7.09 -3.72
CA LEU A 38 0.03 6.28 -3.20
C LEU A 38 0.53 5.33 -4.29
N ILE A 39 1.78 5.47 -4.71
CA ILE A 39 2.43 4.55 -5.65
C ILE A 39 3.19 3.48 -4.88
N ILE A 40 2.99 2.22 -5.28
CA ILE A 40 3.63 1.05 -4.67
C ILE A 40 4.58 0.45 -5.69
N CYS A 41 5.85 0.28 -5.30
CA CYS A 41 6.87 -0.36 -6.11
C CYS A 41 7.47 -1.56 -5.37
N ARG A 42 7.91 -2.57 -6.12
CA ARG A 42 8.75 -3.67 -5.61
C ARG A 42 10.19 -3.45 -6.03
N LYS A 43 11.15 -3.93 -5.23
CA LYS A 43 12.56 -3.97 -5.64
C LYS A 43 12.83 -5.28 -6.38
N ASP A 44 13.50 -5.18 -7.53
CA ASP A 44 14.03 -6.36 -8.21
C ASP A 44 15.37 -6.80 -7.60
N ARG A 45 15.99 -7.86 -8.15
CA ARG A 45 17.28 -8.38 -7.67
C ARG A 45 18.44 -7.39 -7.79
N ARG A 46 18.30 -6.33 -8.59
CA ARG A 46 19.29 -5.28 -8.83
C ARG A 46 18.97 -3.99 -8.06
N ASN A 47 18.01 -4.04 -7.14
CA ASN A 47 17.47 -2.87 -6.42
C ASN A 47 16.80 -1.83 -7.33
N CYS A 48 16.41 -2.20 -8.55
CA CYS A 48 15.57 -1.35 -9.39
C CYS A 48 14.12 -1.38 -8.88
N LEU A 49 13.45 -0.24 -8.96
CA LEU A 49 12.04 -0.13 -8.58
C LEU A 49 11.16 -0.53 -9.76
N ILE A 50 10.36 -1.57 -9.56
CA ILE A 50 9.34 -2.02 -10.50
C ILE A 50 7.99 -1.54 -9.97
N TYR A 51 7.25 -0.80 -10.81
CA TYR A 51 5.88 -0.41 -10.51
C TYR A 51 5.02 -1.65 -10.21
N PHE A 52 4.38 -1.66 -9.05
CA PHE A 52 3.50 -2.75 -8.63
C PHE A 52 2.02 -2.35 -8.67
N GLY A 53 1.70 -1.14 -8.22
CA GLY A 53 0.32 -0.65 -8.19
C GLY A 53 0.22 0.79 -7.71
N ARG A 54 -1.02 1.27 -7.64
CA ARG A 54 -1.36 2.57 -7.09
C ARG A 54 -2.68 2.50 -6.32
N ALA A 55 -2.83 3.34 -5.31
CA ALA A 55 -4.11 3.60 -4.63
C ALA A 55 -4.50 5.06 -4.82
N ASP A 56 -5.79 5.30 -5.06
CA ASP A 56 -6.40 6.63 -5.11
C ASP A 56 -6.73 7.09 -3.70
N LEU A 57 -6.04 8.12 -3.21
CA LEU A 57 -6.18 8.59 -1.84
C LEU A 57 -7.42 9.45 -1.62
N ASP A 58 -8.03 9.98 -2.69
CA ASP A 58 -9.26 10.77 -2.59
C ASP A 58 -10.47 9.89 -2.27
N ASN A 59 -10.40 8.61 -2.67
CA ASN A 59 -11.47 7.62 -2.50
C ASN A 59 -11.07 6.45 -1.59
N SER A 60 -9.95 6.53 -0.88
CA SER A 60 -9.51 5.48 0.05
C SER A 60 -9.68 5.90 1.51
N GLU A 61 -9.97 4.92 2.37
CA GLU A 61 -9.94 5.07 3.82
C GLU A 61 -8.72 4.36 4.42
N PHE A 62 -8.26 4.86 5.57
CA PHE A 62 -7.16 4.30 6.34
C PHE A 62 -7.66 3.87 7.73
N GLU A 63 -7.24 2.68 8.15
CA GLU A 63 -7.49 2.17 9.48
C GLU A 63 -6.18 1.70 10.10
N ASP A 64 -5.81 2.29 11.24
CA ASP A 64 -4.70 1.81 12.05
C ASP A 64 -5.06 0.46 12.68
N LEU A 65 -4.18 -0.52 12.51
CA LEU A 65 -4.37 -1.86 13.04
C LEU A 65 -3.67 -1.98 14.40
N ILE A 66 -4.39 -2.56 15.36
CA ILE A 66 -3.85 -2.80 16.71
C ILE A 66 -2.75 -3.87 16.64
N ASP A 67 -1.59 -3.54 17.17
CA ASP A 67 -0.44 -4.44 17.30
C ASP A 67 -0.81 -5.77 17.95
N GLY A 68 -0.29 -6.87 17.38
CA GLY A 68 -0.48 -8.20 17.93
C GLY A 68 -1.88 -8.79 17.73
N LYS A 69 -2.83 -8.02 17.16
CA LYS A 69 -4.13 -8.54 16.76
C LYS A 69 -3.98 -9.35 15.47
N VAL A 70 -4.40 -10.61 15.53
CA VAL A 70 -4.63 -11.43 14.34
C VAL A 70 -5.81 -10.82 13.61
N SER A 71 -5.54 -9.99 12.61
CA SER A 71 -6.58 -9.60 11.68
C SER A 71 -6.89 -10.83 10.81
N ARG A 72 -8.16 -11.25 10.77
CA ARG A 72 -8.68 -12.14 9.71
C ARG A 72 -8.59 -11.38 8.38
N LEU A 73 -7.37 -11.21 7.87
CA LEU A 73 -7.16 -10.69 6.52
C LEU A 73 -7.35 -11.80 5.50
N ASP A 74 -7.01 -13.05 5.89
CA ASP A 74 -7.31 -14.26 5.15
C ASP A 74 -7.69 -15.36 6.17
N GLU A 75 -8.73 -16.15 5.89
CA GLU A 75 -9.29 -17.14 6.84
C GLU A 75 -8.29 -18.24 7.23
N GLU A 76 -7.18 -18.38 6.49
CA GLU A 76 -6.23 -19.49 6.62
C GLU A 76 -4.85 -19.08 7.16
N ASN A 77 -4.52 -17.78 7.26
CA ASN A 77 -3.19 -17.33 7.66
C ASN A 77 -3.22 -16.34 8.82
N ILE A 78 -2.66 -16.76 9.97
CA ILE A 78 -2.42 -15.88 11.11
C ILE A 78 -1.17 -15.04 10.82
N VAL A 79 -1.34 -13.72 10.74
CA VAL A 79 -0.22 -12.79 10.62
C VAL A 79 -0.18 -11.87 11.82
N HIS A 80 0.98 -11.82 12.48
CA HIS A 80 1.27 -10.82 13.49
C HIS A 80 1.62 -9.50 12.80
N LEU A 81 0.67 -8.57 12.82
CA LEU A 81 0.87 -7.22 12.35
C LEU A 81 1.31 -6.34 13.52
N LEU A 82 2.35 -5.56 13.29
CA LEU A 82 2.89 -4.56 14.21
C LEU A 82 3.13 -3.29 13.41
N PHE A 83 2.75 -2.14 13.95
CA PHE A 83 2.88 -0.83 13.32
C PHE A 83 2.25 -0.80 11.91
N ALA A 84 1.07 -1.41 11.78
CA ALA A 84 0.40 -1.60 10.51
C ALA A 84 -0.84 -0.73 10.38
N TRP A 85 -1.12 -0.32 9.15
CA TRP A 85 -2.36 0.30 8.74
C TRP A 85 -2.93 -0.47 7.56
N ARG A 86 -4.25 -0.41 7.40
CA ARG A 86 -4.98 -0.96 6.27
C ARG A 86 -5.53 0.18 5.44
N LEU A 87 -5.31 0.10 4.13
CA LEU A 87 -5.93 0.97 3.13
C LEU A 87 -6.96 0.16 2.37
N PHE A 88 -8.16 0.70 2.23
CA PHE A 88 -9.25 0.11 1.47
C PHE A 88 -10.01 1.19 0.71
N ASP A 89 -10.58 0.81 -0.43
CA ASP A 89 -11.42 1.71 -1.22
C ASP A 89 -12.73 1.97 -0.46
N SER A 90 -13.12 3.23 -0.35
CA SER A 90 -14.38 3.65 0.27
C SER A 90 -15.60 3.17 -0.54
N VAL A 91 -15.41 2.85 -1.83
CA VAL A 91 -16.46 2.39 -2.73
C VAL A 91 -16.45 0.85 -2.80
N GLN A 92 -16.74 0.18 -1.69
CA GLN A 92 -17.15 -1.23 -1.70
C GLN A 92 -18.54 -1.36 -1.09
N ASN A 93 -19.56 -1.32 -1.95
CA ASN A 93 -20.90 -1.87 -1.72
C ASN A 93 -20.96 -3.28 -2.30
#